data_AF-A0AAU2HT89-F1
#
_entry.id   AF-A0AAU2HT89-F1
#
_cell.length_a   1.000
_cell.length_b   1.000
_cell.length_c   1.000
_cell.angle_alpha   90.00
_cell.angle_beta   90.00
_cell.angle_gamma   90.00
#
_symmetry.space_group_name_H-M   'P 1'
#
loop_
_entity.id
_entity.type
_entity.pdbx_description
1 polymer ?
#
loop_
_entity_poly.entity_id
_entity_poly.type
_entity_poly.pdbx_seq_one_letter_code
_entity_poly.pdbx_strand_id
1 'polypeptide(L)'
;MFGRWLGNRGATGVARGNALTGLEVPRTAGVLSCRVLGPVNEVVQQAEFVVMDSVGRKVFGGETDPYGNVLATVPAGEYRLAVTAEGFTPFHGAATVVEGDHASLGDVTLQLSAPPQLPDPGEWEVEPMHSQIGFTARHIGMARIHGRFNTFAGAVRIADRMEDSAMHVIIDAASIDTNVQMRDDHLRSGDFLDVGRYPTLEFYSDRFVHRGGTRWGVTGALTLHGVSRTVTLDTQYLGVGNGLEGETRAACRATTELHREDFTLTWQTMLARGIAAVGSSISIDMDIQIVPKG
;
A
#
# COMPACT_ATOMS: atom_id res chain seq x y z
N MET A 1 30.25 55.38 -55.37
CA MET A 1 29.14 54.41 -55.54
C MET A 1 28.78 53.88 -54.16
N PHE A 2 27.48 53.97 -53.81
CA PHE A 2 26.65 53.14 -52.90
C PHE A 2 27.36 52.30 -51.80
N GLY A 3 26.97 52.23 -50.52
CA GLY A 3 25.79 52.62 -49.75
C GLY A 3 25.84 51.93 -48.36
N ARG A 4 25.18 52.49 -47.34
CA ARG A 4 24.98 51.92 -45.98
C ARG A 4 24.36 50.52 -46.03
N TRP A 5 24.63 49.65 -45.04
CA TRP A 5 23.54 49.03 -44.26
C TRP A 5 24.01 48.38 -42.94
N LEU A 6 23.06 48.31 -42.01
CA LEU A 6 23.18 47.97 -40.60
C LEU A 6 23.44 46.48 -40.35
N GLY A 7 23.94 46.19 -39.15
CA GLY A 7 24.10 44.82 -38.67
C GLY A 7 22.77 44.08 -38.48
N ASN A 8 22.88 42.75 -38.46
CA ASN A 8 21.93 41.91 -37.79
C ASN A 8 22.67 40.69 -37.21
N ARG A 9 22.78 40.62 -35.89
CA ARG A 9 23.14 39.38 -35.17
C ARG A 9 21.93 38.47 -35.28
N GLY A 10 21.89 37.64 -36.32
CA GLY A 10 20.97 36.53 -36.40
C GLY A 10 21.35 35.51 -35.33
N ALA A 11 20.48 35.37 -34.34
CA ALA A 11 20.52 34.28 -33.37
C ALA A 11 20.66 32.94 -34.10
N THR A 12 21.71 32.19 -33.80
CA THR A 12 21.85 30.79 -34.20
C THR A 12 20.77 30.01 -33.47
N GLY A 13 19.63 29.84 -34.13
CA GLY A 13 18.57 28.94 -33.70
C GLY A 13 19.13 27.54 -33.58
N VAL A 14 19.01 26.95 -32.39
CA VAL A 14 19.17 25.52 -32.17
C VAL A 14 18.16 24.83 -33.08
N ALA A 15 18.64 24.12 -34.09
CA ALA A 15 17.79 23.31 -34.96
C ALA A 15 17.08 22.25 -34.09
N ARG A 16 15.75 22.31 -34.06
CA ARG A 16 14.91 21.26 -33.45
C ARG A 16 15.05 19.99 -34.28
N GLY A 17 15.90 19.06 -33.84
CA GLY A 17 15.88 17.69 -34.33
C GLY A 17 14.53 17.04 -33.98
N ASN A 18 13.99 16.25 -34.90
CA ASN A 18 12.73 15.54 -34.66
C ASN A 18 12.93 14.53 -33.53
N ALA A 19 12.19 14.66 -32.43
CA ALA A 19 12.38 13.90 -31.18
C ALA A 19 12.26 12.37 -31.36
N LEU A 20 11.73 11.93 -32.51
CA LEU A 20 11.50 10.54 -32.87
C LEU A 20 12.59 9.92 -33.76
N THR A 21 13.73 10.58 -33.93
CA THR A 21 14.81 10.10 -34.82
C THR A 21 15.29 8.71 -34.36
N GLY A 22 14.99 7.68 -35.16
CA GLY A 22 15.42 6.29 -34.91
C GLY A 22 14.34 5.37 -34.30
N LEU A 23 13.15 5.88 -33.97
CA LEU A 23 12.02 5.08 -33.50
C LEU A 23 11.04 4.82 -34.65
N GLU A 24 10.78 3.56 -35.00
CA GLU A 24 9.73 3.21 -35.97
C GLU A 24 8.35 3.31 -35.32
N VAL A 25 7.60 4.36 -35.65
CA VAL A 25 6.22 4.57 -35.20
C VAL A 25 5.26 4.15 -36.32
N PRO A 26 4.18 3.40 -36.03
CA PRO A 26 3.14 3.10 -37.02
C PRO A 26 2.61 4.38 -37.66
N ARG A 27 2.26 4.33 -38.95
CA ARG A 27 1.88 5.53 -39.73
C ARG A 27 0.66 6.28 -39.17
N THR A 28 -0.22 5.58 -38.46
CA THR A 28 -1.44 6.13 -37.85
C THR A 28 -1.25 6.49 -36.37
N ALA A 29 -0.02 6.41 -35.87
CA ALA A 29 0.31 6.60 -34.46
C ALA A 29 1.28 7.76 -34.27
N GLY A 30 1.30 8.28 -33.05
CA GLY A 30 2.33 9.16 -32.55
C GLY A 30 2.86 8.64 -31.22
N VAL A 31 3.77 9.41 -30.63
CA VAL A 31 4.35 9.08 -29.32
C VAL A 31 3.86 10.06 -28.28
N LEU A 32 3.35 9.55 -27.17
CA LEU A 32 3.00 10.30 -25.97
C LEU A 32 4.10 10.10 -24.92
N SER A 33 4.56 11.18 -24.30
CA SER A 33 5.45 11.07 -23.15
C SER A 33 5.15 12.07 -22.03
N CYS A 34 5.50 11.71 -20.82
CA CYS A 34 5.66 12.64 -19.70
C CYS A 34 6.75 12.16 -18.75
N ARG A 35 7.18 13.05 -17.86
CA ARG A 35 8.02 12.70 -16.72
C ARG A 35 7.28 13.07 -15.44
N VAL A 36 7.14 12.13 -14.53
CA VAL A 36 6.41 12.31 -13.27
C VAL A 36 7.40 12.71 -12.17
N LEU A 37 7.15 13.87 -11.58
CA LEU A 37 7.98 14.46 -10.53
C LEU A 37 7.13 14.82 -9.31
N GLY A 38 7.77 14.91 -8.15
CA GLY A 38 7.17 15.46 -6.94
C GLY A 38 7.40 16.98 -6.83
N PRO A 39 6.87 17.63 -5.78
CA PRO A 39 6.90 19.08 -5.61
C PRO A 39 8.30 19.70 -5.53
N VAL A 40 9.32 18.91 -5.18
CA VAL A 40 10.72 19.36 -5.09
C VAL A 40 11.58 18.83 -6.24
N ASN A 41 10.95 18.47 -7.37
CA ASN A 41 11.56 17.92 -8.59
C ASN A 41 12.27 16.57 -8.38
N GLU A 42 11.89 15.84 -7.33
CA GLU A 42 12.27 14.46 -7.12
C GLU A 42 11.51 13.52 -8.06
N VAL A 43 12.15 12.43 -8.48
CA VAL A 43 11.49 11.41 -9.28
C VAL A 43 10.51 10.63 -8.39
N VAL A 44 9.24 10.57 -8.78
CA VAL A 44 8.25 9.70 -8.13
C VAL A 44 8.35 8.32 -8.78
N GLN A 45 8.89 7.36 -8.03
CA GLN A 45 8.99 5.98 -8.51
C GLN A 45 7.66 5.25 -8.33
N GLN A 46 7.43 4.24 -9.18
CA GLN A 46 6.24 3.38 -9.15
C GLN A 46 4.92 4.18 -9.23
N ALA A 47 4.92 5.35 -9.87
CA ALA A 47 3.68 6.05 -10.14
C ALA A 47 2.90 5.26 -11.19
N GLU A 48 1.69 4.83 -10.84
CA GLU A 48 0.78 4.21 -11.79
C GLU A 48 0.23 5.27 -12.72
N PHE A 49 0.19 4.97 -14.02
CA PHE A 49 -0.39 5.84 -15.02
C PHE A 49 -1.38 5.07 -15.90
N VAL A 50 -2.40 5.78 -16.34
CA VAL A 50 -3.42 5.26 -17.26
C VAL A 50 -3.69 6.30 -18.33
N VAL A 51 -3.59 5.88 -19.58
CA VAL A 51 -3.97 6.66 -20.77
C VAL A 51 -5.32 6.14 -21.26
N MET A 52 -6.30 7.03 -21.30
CA MET A 52 -7.66 6.76 -21.76
C MET A 52 -7.97 7.52 -23.05
N ASP A 53 -8.75 6.93 -23.95
CA ASP A 53 -9.31 7.64 -25.10
C ASP A 53 -10.41 8.64 -24.67
N SER A 54 -10.94 9.39 -25.65
CA SER A 54 -12.02 10.36 -25.42
C SER A 54 -13.29 9.73 -24.81
N VAL A 55 -13.56 8.45 -25.08
CA VAL A 55 -14.71 7.69 -24.57
C VAL A 55 -14.43 7.07 -23.18
N GLY A 56 -13.21 7.23 -22.65
CA GLY A 56 -12.82 6.74 -21.33
C GLY A 56 -12.34 5.28 -21.31
N ARG A 57 -12.07 4.68 -22.47
CA ARG A 57 -11.50 3.33 -22.53
C ARG A 57 -10.01 3.41 -22.27
N LYS A 58 -9.48 2.52 -21.42
CA LYS A 58 -8.03 2.38 -21.21
C LYS A 58 -7.37 1.90 -22.50
N VAL A 59 -6.45 2.71 -23.02
CA VAL A 59 -5.65 2.39 -24.21
C VAL A 59 -4.27 1.87 -23.80
N PHE A 60 -3.69 2.45 -22.74
CA PHE A 60 -2.39 2.08 -22.23
C PHE A 60 -2.30 2.38 -20.72
N GLY A 61 -1.40 1.71 -20.01
CA GLY A 61 -1.13 2.00 -18.60
C GLY A 61 -0.11 1.03 -18.00
N GLY A 62 0.46 1.44 -16.88
CA GLY A 62 1.51 0.71 -16.18
C GLY A 62 2.11 1.58 -15.07
N GLU A 63 3.34 1.28 -14.69
CA GLU A 63 4.12 2.10 -13.76
C GLU A 63 5.18 2.91 -14.53
N THR A 64 5.53 4.09 -14.02
CA THR A 64 6.68 4.85 -14.50
C THR A 64 7.96 4.02 -14.43
N ASP A 65 8.89 4.27 -15.36
CA ASP A 65 10.24 3.71 -15.25
C ASP A 65 10.99 4.23 -13.99
N PRO A 66 12.17 3.67 -13.65
CA PRO A 66 12.94 4.13 -12.48
C PRO A 66 13.35 5.62 -12.49
N TYR A 67 13.20 6.30 -13.63
CA TYR A 67 13.52 7.72 -13.83
C TYR A 67 12.26 8.61 -13.88
N GLY A 68 11.08 8.03 -13.67
CA GLY A 68 9.77 8.70 -13.65
C GLY A 68 9.17 8.88 -15.03
N ASN A 69 9.71 8.29 -16.08
CA ASN A 69 9.22 8.51 -17.43
C ASN A 69 8.03 7.59 -17.75
N VAL A 70 7.11 8.14 -18.53
CA VAL A 70 6.07 7.43 -19.25
C VAL A 70 6.31 7.67 -20.74
N LEU A 71 6.33 6.59 -21.52
CA LEU A 71 6.45 6.64 -22.98
C LEU A 71 5.47 5.63 -23.59
N ALA A 72 4.62 6.09 -24.50
CA ALA A 72 3.62 5.26 -25.15
C ALA A 72 3.51 5.59 -26.64
N THR A 73 3.42 4.58 -27.49
CA THR A 73 3.00 4.76 -28.88
C THR A 73 1.50 4.52 -28.96
N VAL A 74 0.74 5.52 -29.38
CA VAL A 74 -0.74 5.45 -29.43
C VAL A 74 -1.26 6.01 -30.76
N PRO A 75 -2.42 5.56 -31.25
CA PRO A 75 -3.05 6.13 -32.44
C PRO A 75 -3.21 7.65 -32.33
N ALA A 76 -3.24 8.36 -33.45
CA ALA A 76 -3.57 9.79 -33.43
C ALA A 76 -4.98 10.01 -32.85
N GLY A 77 -5.13 11.02 -31.99
CA GLY A 77 -6.37 11.27 -31.28
C GLY A 77 -6.19 12.07 -29.99
N GLU A 78 -7.30 12.24 -29.26
CA GLU A 78 -7.32 12.89 -27.95
C GLU A 78 -7.32 11.86 -26.82
N TYR A 79 -6.50 12.12 -25.81
CA TYR A 79 -6.29 11.23 -24.68
C TYR A 79 -6.37 11.98 -23.36
N ARG A 80 -6.79 11.26 -22.33
CA ARG A 80 -6.71 11.66 -20.92
C ARG A 80 -5.67 10.81 -20.21
N LEU A 81 -4.73 11.45 -19.55
CA LEU A 81 -3.75 10.82 -18.67
C LEU A 81 -4.23 10.96 -17.22
N ALA A 82 -4.25 9.85 -16.49
CA ALA A 82 -4.31 9.86 -15.04
C ALA A 82 -2.99 9.32 -14.49
N VAL A 83 -2.42 9.98 -13.48
CA VAL A 83 -1.24 9.51 -12.76
C VAL A 83 -1.57 9.47 -11.28
N THR A 84 -1.33 8.33 -10.66
CA THR A 84 -1.55 8.08 -9.23
C THR A 84 -0.28 7.55 -8.62
N ALA A 85 0.13 8.13 -7.50
CA ALA A 85 1.24 7.65 -6.71
C ALA A 85 0.89 7.78 -5.23
N GLU A 86 1.41 6.85 -4.43
CA GLU A 86 1.17 6.85 -2.99
C GLU A 86 1.68 8.15 -2.34
N GLY A 87 0.86 8.77 -1.49
CA GLY A 87 1.18 10.04 -0.83
C GLY A 87 0.92 11.29 -1.69
N PHE A 88 0.46 11.15 -2.93
CA PHE A 88 0.16 12.25 -3.83
C PHE A 88 -1.32 12.30 -4.20
N THR A 89 -1.83 13.51 -4.48
CA THR A 89 -3.14 13.69 -5.10
C THR A 89 -3.10 13.20 -6.55
N PRO A 90 -4.11 12.43 -7.02
CA PRO A 90 -4.18 12.01 -8.41
C PRO A 90 -4.09 13.19 -9.39
N PHE A 91 -3.21 13.07 -10.37
CA PHE A 91 -3.10 14.03 -11.46
C PHE A 91 -3.98 13.60 -12.63
N HIS A 92 -4.64 14.57 -13.26
CA HIS A 92 -5.37 14.38 -14.50
C HIS A 92 -4.91 15.40 -15.54
N GLY A 93 -4.49 14.92 -16.70
CA GLY A 93 -4.06 15.73 -17.83
C GLY A 93 -4.72 15.29 -19.14
N ALA A 94 -4.61 16.12 -20.16
CA ALA A 94 -5.08 15.81 -21.51
C ALA A 94 -3.93 15.98 -22.50
N ALA A 95 -3.91 15.13 -23.53
CA ALA A 95 -2.93 15.20 -24.60
C ALA A 95 -3.58 14.91 -25.95
N THR A 96 -3.14 15.61 -26.98
CA THR A 96 -3.52 15.35 -28.36
C THR A 96 -2.31 14.77 -29.07
N VAL A 97 -2.46 13.57 -29.63
CA VAL A 97 -1.41 12.88 -30.38
C VAL A 97 -1.71 13.01 -31.87
N VAL A 98 -0.71 13.44 -32.64
CA VAL A 98 -0.78 13.58 -34.09
C VAL A 98 0.09 12.49 -34.75
N GLU A 99 -0.29 12.05 -35.94
CA GLU A 99 0.44 11.03 -36.70
C GLU A 99 1.90 11.42 -36.93
N GLY A 100 2.82 10.54 -36.55
CA GLY A 100 4.26 10.75 -36.72
C GLY A 100 4.88 11.84 -35.85
N ASP A 101 4.14 12.36 -34.86
CA ASP A 101 4.60 13.43 -33.97
C ASP A 101 4.80 12.95 -32.52
N HIS A 102 5.53 13.76 -31.74
CA HIS A 102 5.80 13.54 -30.33
C HIS A 102 4.98 14.51 -29.46
N ALA A 103 3.90 13.99 -28.87
CA ALA A 103 3.08 14.69 -27.89
C ALA A 103 3.69 14.56 -26.49
N SER A 104 4.53 15.52 -26.12
CA SER A 104 5.07 15.61 -24.75
C SER A 104 4.17 16.46 -23.86
N LEU A 105 3.77 15.90 -22.72
CA LEU A 105 3.15 16.63 -21.60
C LEU A 105 4.18 17.34 -20.72
N GLY A 106 5.48 17.15 -20.98
CA GLY A 106 6.56 17.64 -20.14
C GLY A 106 6.58 17.00 -18.76
N ASP A 107 6.94 17.80 -17.76
CA ASP A 107 6.98 17.39 -16.36
C ASP A 107 5.58 17.47 -15.74
N VAL A 108 5.07 16.32 -15.32
CA VAL A 108 3.85 16.18 -14.52
C VAL A 108 4.26 16.22 -13.05
N THR A 109 4.07 17.37 -12.41
CA THR A 109 4.37 17.55 -10.98
C THR A 109 3.18 17.14 -10.13
N LEU A 110 3.29 16.02 -9.42
CA LEU A 110 2.29 15.58 -8.46
C LEU A 110 2.30 16.49 -7.23
N GLN A 111 1.12 16.72 -6.67
CA GLN A 111 0.96 17.46 -5.41
C GLN A 111 0.87 16.47 -4.26
N LEU A 112 1.51 16.77 -3.13
CA LEU A 112 1.36 15.95 -1.92
C LEU A 112 -0.11 15.93 -1.52
N SER A 113 -0.63 14.73 -1.25
CA SER A 113 -1.93 14.61 -0.60
C SER A 113 -1.82 15.23 0.79
N ALA A 114 -2.82 16.02 1.18
CA ALA A 114 -2.98 16.36 2.58
C ALA A 114 -3.06 15.04 3.38
N PRO A 115 -2.33 14.91 4.50
CA PRO A 115 -2.52 13.77 5.38
C PRO A 115 -3.98 13.79 5.86
N PRO A 116 -4.66 12.63 5.90
CA PRO A 116 -6.01 12.58 6.47
C PRO A 116 -5.97 13.09 7.91
N GLN A 117 -7.06 13.71 8.35
CA GLN A 117 -7.21 14.12 9.75
C GLN A 117 -6.96 12.91 10.65
N LEU A 118 -6.00 13.03 11.57
CA LEU A 118 -5.74 12.02 12.58
C LEU A 118 -6.84 12.05 13.66
N PRO A 119 -7.04 10.95 14.40
CA PRO A 119 -7.95 10.95 15.53
C PRO A 119 -7.50 11.95 16.60
N ASP A 120 -8.46 12.56 17.29
CA ASP A 120 -8.15 13.47 18.39
C ASP A 120 -7.41 12.73 19.52
N PRO A 121 -6.48 13.40 20.22
CA PRO A 121 -5.81 12.83 21.39
C PRO A 121 -6.81 12.34 22.43
N GLY A 122 -6.55 11.16 22.99
CA GLY A 122 -7.44 10.52 23.94
C GLY A 122 -7.30 9.00 24.01
N GLU A 123 -8.18 8.40 24.80
CA GLU A 123 -8.29 6.95 24.91
C GLU A 123 -9.32 6.45 23.89
N TRP A 124 -8.93 5.44 23.13
CA TRP A 124 -9.74 4.77 22.13
C TRP A 124 -9.72 3.27 22.39
N GLU A 125 -10.73 2.56 21.91
CA GLU A 125 -10.81 1.11 21.99
C GLU A 125 -11.15 0.50 20.64
N VAL A 126 -10.61 -0.68 20.38
CA VAL A 126 -10.95 -1.49 19.20
C VAL A 126 -12.40 -1.90 19.33
N GLU A 127 -13.19 -1.59 18.30
CA GLU A 127 -14.59 -1.98 18.21
C GLU A 127 -14.64 -3.36 17.50
N PRO A 128 -14.95 -4.46 18.21
CA PRO A 128 -14.77 -5.80 17.66
C PRO A 128 -15.75 -6.16 16.53
N MET A 129 -16.93 -5.55 16.45
CA MET A 129 -17.94 -5.92 15.45
C MET A 129 -17.59 -5.45 14.03
N HIS A 130 -16.81 -4.37 13.90
CA HIS A 130 -16.30 -3.86 12.62
C HIS A 130 -14.79 -4.02 12.48
N SER A 131 -14.21 -4.95 13.23
CA SER A 131 -12.80 -5.28 13.17
C SER A 131 -12.58 -6.76 12.85
N GLN A 132 -11.46 -7.08 12.22
CA GLN A 132 -11.06 -8.45 11.91
C GLN A 132 -9.54 -8.61 12.07
N ILE A 133 -9.15 -9.76 12.62
CA ILE A 133 -7.77 -10.26 12.61
C ILE A 133 -7.73 -11.57 11.82
N GLY A 134 -7.30 -11.48 10.57
CA GLY A 134 -7.18 -12.60 9.65
C GLY A 134 -5.75 -13.09 9.50
N PHE A 135 -5.59 -14.37 9.18
CA PHE A 135 -4.32 -14.95 8.79
C PHE A 135 -4.46 -15.91 7.60
N THR A 136 -3.37 -16.05 6.86
CA THR A 136 -3.26 -16.99 5.74
C THR A 136 -1.98 -17.81 5.86
N ALA A 137 -2.14 -19.14 5.86
CA ALA A 137 -1.04 -20.10 5.79
C ALA A 137 -1.04 -20.84 4.45
N ARG A 138 0.13 -21.31 4.00
CA ARG A 138 0.24 -22.16 2.81
C ARG A 138 0.20 -23.63 3.21
N HIS A 139 -0.69 -24.41 2.61
CA HIS A 139 -0.73 -25.86 2.70
C HIS A 139 0.02 -26.47 1.50
N ILE A 140 1.02 -27.31 1.79
CA ILE A 140 1.89 -27.99 0.81
C ILE A 140 2.48 -27.08 -0.29
N GLY A 141 2.66 -25.79 0.02
CA GLY A 141 3.14 -24.78 -0.92
C GLY A 141 2.13 -24.36 -2.01
N MET A 142 0.94 -24.98 -2.07
CA MET A 142 -0.02 -24.80 -3.16
C MET A 142 -1.29 -24.08 -2.69
N ALA A 143 -2.03 -24.67 -1.75
CA ALA A 143 -3.32 -24.15 -1.30
C ALA A 143 -3.15 -23.14 -0.16
N ARG A 144 -4.12 -22.21 -0.03
CA ARG A 144 -4.18 -21.26 1.09
C ARG A 144 -5.19 -21.73 2.12
N ILE A 145 -4.77 -21.80 3.37
CA ILE A 145 -5.65 -21.95 4.53
C ILE A 145 -5.86 -20.56 5.08
N HIS A 146 -7.11 -20.11 5.07
CA HIS A 146 -7.51 -18.87 5.70
C HIS A 146 -8.05 -19.18 7.09
N GLY A 147 -7.71 -18.33 8.06
CA GLY A 147 -8.30 -18.36 9.37
C GLY A 147 -8.38 -16.96 9.96
N ARG A 148 -8.99 -16.89 11.13
CA ARG A 148 -9.16 -15.64 11.89
C ARG A 148 -9.21 -15.93 13.39
N PHE A 149 -9.10 -14.88 14.18
CA PHE A 149 -9.46 -14.91 15.60
C PHE A 149 -10.77 -14.14 15.79
N ASN A 150 -11.75 -14.79 16.42
CA ASN A 150 -13.09 -14.24 16.59
C ASN A 150 -13.25 -13.41 17.87
N THR A 151 -12.28 -13.42 18.79
CA THR A 151 -12.37 -12.73 20.07
C THR A 151 -11.06 -12.03 20.39
N PHE A 152 -11.14 -10.69 20.46
CA PHE A 152 -10.02 -9.82 20.77
C PHE A 152 -10.54 -8.50 21.36
N ALA A 153 -9.66 -7.79 22.04
CA ALA A 153 -9.89 -6.44 22.53
C ALA A 153 -8.61 -5.63 22.34
N GLY A 154 -8.74 -4.31 22.21
CA GLY A 154 -7.59 -3.44 22.12
C GLY A 154 -7.87 -2.07 22.70
N ALA A 155 -6.88 -1.50 23.36
CA ALA A 155 -6.86 -0.11 23.81
C ALA A 155 -5.80 0.65 23.04
N VAL A 156 -6.13 1.87 22.60
CA VAL A 156 -5.23 2.75 21.86
C VAL A 156 -5.26 4.12 22.51
N ARG A 157 -4.12 4.55 23.04
CA ARG A 157 -3.93 5.92 23.53
C ARG A 157 -3.33 6.75 22.42
N ILE A 158 -4.11 7.68 21.89
CA ILE A 158 -3.67 8.67 20.91
C ILE A 158 -3.09 9.88 21.67
N ALA A 159 -1.82 10.18 21.43
CA ALA A 159 -1.16 11.36 22.00
C ALA A 159 -1.29 12.58 21.06
N ASP A 160 -0.90 13.76 21.56
CA ASP A 160 -0.82 15.00 20.75
C ASP A 160 0.05 14.83 19.51
N ARG A 161 1.12 14.04 19.65
CA ARG A 161 1.96 13.56 18.55
C ARG A 161 1.70 12.08 18.36
N MET A 162 1.32 11.67 17.15
CA MET A 162 0.99 10.28 16.87
C MET A 162 2.16 9.32 17.15
N GLU A 163 3.40 9.79 17.04
CA GLU A 163 4.61 9.01 17.35
C GLU A 163 4.72 8.62 18.83
N ASP A 164 4.06 9.36 19.73
CA ASP A 164 4.04 9.15 21.19
C ASP A 164 2.80 8.34 21.65
N SER A 165 1.98 7.90 20.69
CA SER A 165 0.82 7.04 20.92
C SER A 165 1.25 5.61 21.29
N ALA A 166 0.35 4.87 21.94
CA ALA A 166 0.58 3.47 22.31
C ALA A 166 -0.69 2.66 22.10
N MET A 167 -0.55 1.37 21.80
CA MET A 167 -1.65 0.42 21.76
C MET A 167 -1.31 -0.86 22.50
N HIS A 168 -2.33 -1.48 23.07
CA HIS A 168 -2.27 -2.83 23.62
C HIS A 168 -3.45 -3.62 23.09
N VAL A 169 -3.18 -4.76 22.46
CA VAL A 169 -4.18 -5.68 21.91
C VAL A 169 -4.02 -7.05 22.56
N ILE A 170 -5.13 -7.63 22.99
CA ILE A 170 -5.23 -8.99 23.53
C ILE A 170 -6.16 -9.79 22.62
N ILE A 171 -5.70 -10.97 22.20
CA ILE A 171 -6.46 -11.90 21.37
C ILE A 171 -6.63 -13.19 22.16
N ASP A 172 -7.86 -13.71 22.24
CA ASP A 172 -8.12 -15.04 22.79
C ASP A 172 -7.65 -16.10 21.82
N ALA A 173 -6.64 -16.88 22.21
CA ALA A 173 -6.05 -17.93 21.39
C ALA A 173 -7.07 -19.04 21.07
N ALA A 174 -8.03 -19.30 21.95
CA ALA A 174 -9.08 -20.29 21.73
C ALA A 174 -10.08 -19.85 20.65
N SER A 175 -10.16 -18.56 20.32
CA SER A 175 -11.06 -18.03 19.30
C SER A 175 -10.61 -18.27 17.86
N ILE A 176 -9.47 -18.98 17.66
CA ILE A 176 -8.99 -19.38 16.35
C ILE A 176 -10.06 -20.17 15.59
N ASP A 177 -10.28 -19.79 14.33
CA ASP A 177 -11.29 -20.37 13.45
C ASP A 177 -10.76 -20.41 12.02
N THR A 178 -10.65 -21.62 11.50
CA THR A 178 -10.30 -21.90 10.10
C THR A 178 -11.45 -22.52 9.32
N ASN A 179 -12.66 -22.49 9.90
CA ASN A 179 -13.90 -23.10 9.42
C ASN A 179 -13.83 -24.64 9.30
N VAL A 180 -12.94 -25.29 10.07
CA VAL A 180 -12.78 -26.74 10.11
C VAL A 180 -12.53 -27.18 11.55
N GLN A 181 -13.59 -27.61 12.24
CA GLN A 181 -13.56 -27.94 13.67
C GLN A 181 -12.38 -28.81 14.08
N MET A 182 -12.12 -29.91 13.37
CA MET A 182 -11.00 -30.82 13.68
C MET A 182 -9.63 -30.13 13.62
N ARG A 183 -9.45 -29.20 12.67
CA ARG A 183 -8.20 -28.43 12.57
C ARG A 183 -8.13 -27.40 13.69
N ASP A 184 -9.22 -26.72 13.99
CA ASP A 184 -9.27 -25.72 15.07
C ASP A 184 -9.00 -26.37 16.43
N ASP A 185 -9.54 -27.57 16.69
CA ASP A 185 -9.26 -28.35 17.90
C ASP A 185 -7.78 -28.72 18.02
N HIS A 186 -7.15 -29.13 16.90
CA HIS A 186 -5.72 -29.40 16.88
C HIS A 186 -4.88 -28.13 17.08
N LEU A 187 -5.25 -27.01 16.44
CA LEU A 187 -4.55 -25.73 16.60
C LEU A 187 -4.61 -25.21 18.03
N ARG A 188 -5.70 -25.48 18.77
CA ARG A 188 -5.84 -25.12 20.19
C ARG A 188 -5.05 -26.02 21.14
N SER A 189 -4.70 -27.24 20.71
CA SER A 189 -4.07 -28.25 21.56
C SER A 189 -2.64 -27.88 21.97
N GLY A 190 -2.09 -28.64 22.94
CA GLY A 190 -0.70 -28.52 23.39
C GLY A 190 0.36 -28.78 22.31
N ASP A 191 -0.03 -29.37 21.17
CA ASP A 191 0.87 -29.59 20.04
C ASP A 191 1.08 -28.33 19.19
N PHE A 192 0.25 -27.29 19.40
CA PHE A 192 0.31 -26.04 18.65
C PHE A 192 0.18 -24.81 19.56
N LEU A 193 -0.99 -24.14 19.66
CA LEU A 193 -1.10 -22.91 20.47
C LEU A 193 -1.07 -23.14 21.98
N ASP A 194 -1.33 -24.37 22.44
CA ASP A 194 -1.44 -24.74 23.85
C ASP A 194 -2.29 -23.73 24.65
N VAL A 195 -3.54 -23.53 24.22
CA VAL A 195 -4.41 -22.46 24.76
C VAL A 195 -4.73 -22.63 26.25
N GLY A 196 -4.53 -23.84 26.79
CA GLY A 196 -4.62 -24.09 28.23
C GLY A 196 -3.48 -23.43 29.02
N ARG A 197 -2.29 -23.35 28.44
CA ARG A 197 -1.10 -22.71 29.05
C ARG A 197 -0.89 -21.28 28.59
N TYR A 198 -1.21 -20.97 27.34
CA TYR A 198 -1.06 -19.66 26.71
C TYR A 198 -2.42 -19.20 26.14
N PRO A 199 -3.34 -18.74 26.99
CA PRO A 199 -4.71 -18.42 26.57
C PRO A 199 -4.79 -17.16 25.69
N THR A 200 -3.78 -16.30 25.72
CA THR A 200 -3.76 -15.03 25.00
C THR A 200 -2.56 -14.89 24.07
N LEU A 201 -2.79 -14.17 22.96
CA LEU A 201 -1.74 -13.50 22.20
C LEU A 201 -1.83 -12.01 22.55
N GLU A 202 -0.69 -11.38 22.85
CA GLU A 202 -0.66 -9.98 23.27
C GLU A 202 0.31 -9.16 22.43
N PHE A 203 -0.14 -8.00 21.96
CA PHE A 203 0.70 -7.05 21.24
C PHE A 203 0.72 -5.70 21.96
N TYR A 204 1.91 -5.23 22.32
CA TYR A 204 2.13 -3.90 22.89
C TYR A 204 2.99 -3.08 21.93
N SER A 205 2.48 -1.95 21.43
CA SER A 205 3.28 -1.05 20.61
C SER A 205 4.15 -0.13 21.45
N ASP A 206 5.29 0.23 20.89
CA ASP A 206 6.22 1.20 21.48
C ASP A 206 6.62 2.32 20.51
N ARG A 207 6.27 2.21 19.22
CA ARG A 207 6.70 3.17 18.21
C ARG A 207 5.78 3.22 17.01
N PHE A 208 5.25 4.42 16.73
CA PHE A 208 4.55 4.75 15.49
C PHE A 208 5.46 5.62 14.62
N VAL A 209 5.58 5.28 13.33
CA VAL A 209 6.42 6.01 12.37
C VAL A 209 5.59 6.34 11.15
N HIS A 210 5.40 7.64 10.85
CA HIS A 210 4.79 8.05 9.60
C HIS A 210 5.68 7.68 8.42
N ARG A 211 5.13 6.98 7.43
CA ARG A 211 5.85 6.53 6.22
C ARG A 211 5.46 7.33 4.97
N GLY A 212 4.68 8.39 5.12
CA GLY A 212 4.17 9.22 4.04
C GLY A 212 2.74 8.89 3.67
N GLY A 213 2.00 9.89 3.17
CA GLY A 213 0.57 9.75 2.85
C GLY A 213 -0.23 9.20 4.04
N THR A 214 -0.93 8.09 3.81
CA THR A 214 -1.73 7.40 4.82
C THR A 214 -0.98 6.27 5.53
N ARG A 215 0.32 6.07 5.25
CA ARG A 215 1.07 4.90 5.75
C ARG A 215 1.77 5.18 7.06
N TRP A 216 1.75 4.17 7.92
CA TRP A 216 2.38 4.14 9.22
C TRP A 216 3.06 2.79 9.42
N GLY A 217 4.24 2.80 10.05
CA GLY A 217 4.82 1.62 10.65
C GLY A 217 4.52 1.61 12.14
N VAL A 218 3.85 0.58 12.64
CA VAL A 218 3.61 0.40 14.07
C VAL A 218 4.46 -0.76 14.57
N THR A 219 5.47 -0.47 15.39
CA THR A 219 6.35 -1.49 15.96
C THR A 219 5.94 -1.79 17.40
N GLY A 220 6.02 -3.06 17.78
CA GLY A 220 5.72 -3.51 19.13
C GLY A 220 6.22 -4.91 19.43
N ALA A 221 6.04 -5.33 20.68
CA ALA A 221 6.30 -6.69 21.12
C ALA A 221 5.03 -7.54 20.99
N LEU A 222 5.08 -8.56 20.12
CA LEU A 222 4.09 -9.62 20.05
C LEU A 222 4.52 -10.78 20.95
N THR A 223 3.70 -11.15 21.92
CA THR A 223 3.85 -12.36 22.74
C THR A 223 2.88 -13.42 22.25
N LEU A 224 3.42 -14.56 21.83
CA LEU A 224 2.67 -15.70 21.31
C LEU A 224 3.34 -16.98 21.79
N HIS A 225 2.55 -17.90 22.35
CA HIS A 225 3.03 -19.18 22.89
C HIS A 225 4.20 -19.01 23.89
N GLY A 226 4.10 -17.98 24.76
CA GLY A 226 5.10 -17.67 25.78
C GLY A 226 6.40 -17.03 25.27
N VAL A 227 6.50 -16.72 23.98
CA VAL A 227 7.67 -16.09 23.37
C VAL A 227 7.32 -14.70 22.86
N SER A 228 8.13 -13.70 23.22
CA SER A 228 7.98 -12.32 22.74
C SER A 228 8.96 -12.03 21.60
N ARG A 229 8.45 -11.40 20.53
CA ARG A 229 9.22 -10.94 19.37
C ARG A 229 8.80 -9.53 18.97
N THR A 230 9.75 -8.75 18.48
CA THR A 230 9.45 -7.46 17.87
C THR A 230 8.81 -7.69 16.50
N VAL A 231 7.64 -7.10 16.30
CA VAL A 231 6.88 -7.16 15.04
C VAL A 231 6.57 -5.73 14.61
N THR A 232 6.65 -5.48 13.30
CA THR A 232 6.23 -4.21 12.71
C THR A 232 5.02 -4.45 11.83
N LEU A 233 3.92 -3.79 12.16
CA LEU A 233 2.73 -3.72 11.33
C LEU A 233 2.93 -2.64 10.27
N ASP A 234 2.66 -2.99 9.03
CA ASP A 234 2.51 -2.03 7.94
C ASP A 234 1.05 -1.59 7.87
N THR A 235 0.79 -0.36 8.28
CA THR A 235 -0.55 0.17 8.53
C THR A 235 -0.89 1.25 7.52
N GLN A 236 -2.05 1.11 6.88
CA GLN A 236 -2.69 2.16 6.10
C GLN A 236 -3.83 2.76 6.92
N TYR A 237 -3.73 4.03 7.23
CA TYR A 237 -4.77 4.79 7.91
C TYR A 237 -5.86 5.20 6.92
N LEU A 238 -7.11 4.88 7.23
CA LEU A 238 -8.26 5.08 6.33
C LEU A 238 -9.05 6.36 6.65
N GLY A 239 -8.69 7.05 7.73
CA GLY A 239 -9.28 8.32 8.15
C GLY A 239 -10.18 8.21 9.38
N VAL A 240 -10.68 9.38 9.79
CA VAL A 240 -11.75 9.53 10.79
C VAL A 240 -13.07 9.80 10.06
N GLY A 241 -14.15 9.22 10.58
CA GLY A 241 -15.50 9.48 10.15
C GLY A 241 -16.49 9.34 11.30
N ASN A 242 -17.78 9.47 11.01
CA ASN A 242 -18.84 9.18 11.96
C ASN A 242 -19.58 7.91 11.54
N GLY A 243 -19.96 7.09 12.52
CA GLY A 243 -20.86 5.96 12.31
C GLY A 243 -22.30 6.40 12.10
N LEU A 244 -23.18 5.42 11.94
CA LEU A 244 -24.61 5.65 11.63
C LEU A 244 -25.34 6.40 12.76
N GLU A 245 -24.85 6.30 14.00
CA GLU A 245 -25.45 6.95 15.16
C GLU A 245 -24.74 8.27 15.52
N GLY A 246 -23.81 8.72 14.67
CA GLY A 246 -23.04 9.96 14.85
C GLY A 246 -21.79 9.82 15.72
N GLU A 247 -21.50 8.62 16.18
CA GLU A 247 -20.31 8.31 16.98
C GLU A 247 -19.03 8.39 16.13
N THR A 248 -18.00 9.05 16.66
CA THR A 248 -16.72 9.18 15.96
C THR A 248 -16.02 7.82 15.87
N ARG A 249 -15.45 7.53 14.70
CA ARG A 249 -14.72 6.31 14.39
C ARG A 249 -13.44 6.63 13.64
N ALA A 250 -12.40 5.85 13.88
CA ALA A 250 -11.20 5.86 13.06
C ALA A 250 -10.92 4.45 12.56
N ALA A 251 -10.39 4.33 11.35
CA ALA A 251 -10.14 3.03 10.73
C ALA A 251 -8.73 2.90 10.17
N CYS A 252 -8.19 1.69 10.22
CA CYS A 252 -6.95 1.34 9.56
C CYS A 252 -6.98 -0.09 9.01
N ARG A 253 -6.19 -0.32 7.96
CA ARG A 253 -5.79 -1.65 7.53
C ARG A 253 -4.36 -1.89 7.99
N ALA A 254 -4.05 -3.07 8.51
CA ALA A 254 -2.69 -3.41 8.93
C ALA A 254 -2.30 -4.81 8.46
N THR A 255 -1.04 -4.96 8.05
CA THR A 255 -0.51 -6.24 7.57
C THR A 255 0.86 -6.53 8.19
N THR A 256 1.21 -7.80 8.30
CA THR A 256 2.56 -8.26 8.63
C THR A 256 2.73 -9.71 8.16
N GLU A 257 3.98 -10.18 8.07
CA GLU A 257 4.28 -11.61 7.96
C GLU A 257 4.93 -12.08 9.28
N LEU A 258 4.53 -13.24 9.76
CA LEU A 258 5.13 -13.90 10.93
C LEU A 258 5.70 -15.25 10.50
N HIS A 259 6.79 -15.68 11.14
CA HIS A 259 7.27 -17.06 11.03
C HIS A 259 6.96 -17.81 12.32
N ARG A 260 6.19 -18.90 12.22
CA ARG A 260 5.73 -19.66 13.39
C ARG A 260 6.87 -20.20 14.26
N GLU A 261 8.02 -20.48 13.65
CA GLU A 261 9.21 -21.00 14.31
C GLU A 261 9.84 -20.00 15.27
N ASP A 262 9.68 -18.69 15.01
CA ASP A 262 10.16 -17.62 15.89
C ASP A 262 9.49 -17.66 17.28
N PHE A 263 8.29 -18.26 17.34
CA PHE A 263 7.45 -18.41 18.53
C PHE A 263 7.39 -19.85 19.03
N THR A 264 8.36 -20.70 18.64
CA THR A 264 8.44 -22.12 19.04
C THR A 264 7.27 -23.00 18.60
N LEU A 265 6.44 -22.52 17.67
CA LEU A 265 5.39 -23.32 17.05
C LEU A 265 5.96 -24.19 15.93
N THR A 266 6.68 -25.24 16.33
CA THR A 266 7.49 -26.07 15.41
C THR A 266 6.77 -27.32 14.90
N TRP A 267 5.46 -27.49 15.16
CA TRP A 267 4.73 -28.66 14.68
C TRP A 267 4.91 -28.85 13.16
N GLN A 268 5.30 -30.05 12.76
CA GLN A 268 5.62 -30.38 11.37
C GLN A 268 5.21 -31.84 11.11
N THR A 269 4.22 -32.04 10.25
CA THR A 269 4.11 -33.32 9.52
C THR A 269 4.88 -33.16 8.21
N MET A 270 5.99 -33.89 8.08
CA MET A 270 6.77 -33.94 6.84
C MET A 270 6.10 -34.92 5.88
N LEU A 271 5.78 -34.46 4.66
CA LEU A 271 5.30 -35.34 3.60
C LEU A 271 6.47 -36.02 2.88
N ALA A 272 6.18 -37.09 2.14
CA ALA A 272 7.16 -37.74 1.27
C ALA A 272 7.85 -36.69 0.38
N ARG A 273 9.18 -36.73 0.31
CA ARG A 273 10.08 -35.77 -0.38
C ARG A 273 10.44 -34.48 0.39
N GLY A 274 10.18 -34.42 1.70
CA GLY A 274 10.72 -33.34 2.55
C GLY A 274 9.94 -32.02 2.47
N ILE A 275 8.71 -32.05 1.97
CA ILE A 275 7.81 -30.89 1.90
C ILE A 275 7.04 -30.80 3.23
N ALA A 276 7.11 -29.66 3.90
CA ALA A 276 6.29 -29.38 5.07
C ALA A 276 4.81 -29.32 4.66
N ALA A 277 3.93 -30.01 5.40
CA ALA A 277 2.50 -29.96 5.15
C ALA A 277 1.92 -28.53 5.26
N VAL A 278 2.52 -27.69 6.11
CA VAL A 278 2.15 -26.28 6.32
C VAL A 278 3.41 -25.42 6.30
N GLY A 279 3.39 -24.33 5.52
CA GLY A 279 4.47 -23.36 5.43
C GLY A 279 4.76 -22.68 6.77
N SER A 280 5.99 -22.19 6.95
CA SER A 280 6.41 -21.50 8.17
C SER A 280 5.98 -20.02 8.20
N SER A 281 5.89 -19.38 7.05
CA SER A 281 5.35 -18.02 6.89
C SER A 281 3.82 -17.99 7.01
N ILE A 282 3.33 -17.07 7.85
CA ILE A 282 1.93 -16.77 8.08
C ILE A 282 1.72 -15.30 7.75
N SER A 283 0.93 -15.01 6.71
CA SER A 283 0.55 -13.65 6.39
C SER A 283 -0.61 -13.22 7.29
N ILE A 284 -0.50 -12.05 7.90
CA ILE A 284 -1.52 -11.45 8.76
C ILE A 284 -2.12 -10.25 8.04
N ASP A 285 -3.45 -10.17 8.06
CA ASP A 285 -4.23 -9.10 7.45
C ASP A 285 -5.33 -8.67 8.42
N MET A 286 -5.39 -7.38 8.70
CA MET A 286 -6.29 -6.81 9.69
C MET A 286 -6.99 -5.59 9.09
N ASP A 287 -8.29 -5.51 9.34
CA ASP A 287 -9.10 -4.31 9.11
C ASP A 287 -9.68 -3.94 10.48
N ILE A 288 -9.33 -2.78 11.01
CA ILE A 288 -9.60 -2.39 12.40
C ILE A 288 -10.36 -1.08 12.42
N GLN A 289 -11.42 -1.03 13.22
CA GLN A 289 -12.06 0.21 13.66
C GLN A 289 -11.82 0.44 15.16
N ILE A 290 -11.56 1.69 15.49
CA ILE A 290 -11.52 2.16 16.88
C ILE A 290 -12.59 3.23 17.12
N VAL A 291 -13.11 3.27 18.34
CA VAL A 291 -14.04 4.28 18.84
C VAL A 291 -13.44 4.96 20.08
N PRO A 292 -13.79 6.22 20.38
CA PRO A 292 -13.41 6.83 21.64
C PRO A 292 -13.89 5.97 22.81
N LYS A 293 -13.04 5.79 23.81
CA LYS A 293 -13.40 5.07 25.02
C LYS A 293 -14.41 5.91 25.81
N GLY A 294 -15.53 5.31 26.17
CA GLY A 294 -16.60 5.93 26.97
C GLY A 294 -16.22 6.24 28.41
#